data_AF-A0A9P9U488-F1
#
_entry.id   AF-A0A9P9U488-F1
#
_cell.length_a   1.000
_cell.length_b   1.000
_cell.length_c   1.000
_cell.angle_alpha   90.00
_cell.angle_beta   90.00
_cell.angle_gamma   90.00
#
_symmetry.space_group_name_H-M   'P 1'
#
loop_
_entity.id
_entity.type
_entity.pdbx_description
1 polymer ?
#
loop_
_entity_poly.entity_id
_entity_poly.type
_entity_poly.pdbx_seq_one_letter_code
_entity_poly.pdbx_strand_id
1 'polypeptide(L)'
;MNDEDKVHDISKKIEREKALINAAQAMRQQTNNEQVRSKLDTQMREGRRNLEFFEEKLRELQMRRLGHGVDNMSLGASPMSGSHRQSVDDFEGHGAPTPPPKEGGRGHSSHQSQGSGPLMPASGPYPGGPPDSAVPRARPNYTRLDLIKFDTPHLGPRIQLMLSQIQFKLNVEEQYLKGIEKMVQLYQMEGDKKSKLDAAAKRVESKQKIVLLKQALKRYEELHIDIDVDGPDASTCQPLGNP
;
A
#
# COMPACT_ATOMS: atom_id res chain seq x y z
N MET A 1 -15.97 -7.98 -4.50
CA MET A 1 -15.98 -8.69 -3.20
C MET A 1 -16.61 -7.77 -2.17
N ASN A 2 -17.55 -8.27 -1.36
CA ASN A 2 -18.07 -7.49 -0.24
C ASN A 2 -16.96 -7.33 0.80
N ASP A 3 -16.96 -6.20 1.52
CA ASP A 3 -16.02 -5.98 2.63
C ASP A 3 -16.14 -7.08 3.70
N GLU A 4 -17.33 -7.68 3.88
CA GLU A 4 -17.54 -8.85 4.74
C GLU A 4 -16.73 -10.09 4.29
N ASP A 5 -16.68 -10.36 2.98
CA ASP A 5 -15.92 -11.50 2.43
C ASP A 5 -14.43 -11.31 2.72
N LYS A 6 -13.94 -10.07 2.53
CA LYS A 6 -12.54 -9.71 2.80
C LYS A 6 -12.21 -9.83 4.29
N VAL A 7 -13.09 -9.37 5.18
CA VAL A 7 -12.94 -9.52 6.63
C VAL A 7 -12.82 -10.99 7.01
N HIS A 8 -13.74 -11.82 6.52
CA HIS A 8 -13.73 -13.25 6.81
C HIS A 8 -12.49 -13.96 6.24
N ASP A 9 -12.04 -13.60 5.04
CA ASP A 9 -10.81 -14.15 4.46
C ASP A 9 -9.56 -13.77 5.26
N ILE A 10 -9.46 -12.51 5.72
CA ILE A 10 -8.36 -12.07 6.60
C ILE A 10 -8.43 -12.81 7.94
N SER A 11 -9.61 -12.97 8.54
CA SER A 11 -9.77 -13.75 9.78
C SER A 11 -9.30 -15.19 9.62
N LYS A 12 -9.65 -15.86 8.52
CA LYS A 12 -9.14 -17.21 8.20
C LYS A 12 -7.63 -17.25 8.06
N LYS A 13 -7.02 -16.21 7.47
CA LYS A 13 -5.55 -16.09 7.37
C LYS A 13 -4.91 -15.93 8.75
N ILE A 14 -5.49 -15.11 9.63
CA ILE A 14 -5.03 -14.95 11.03
C ILE A 14 -5.10 -16.29 11.78
N GLU A 15 -6.22 -17.01 11.68
CA GLU A 15 -6.38 -18.31 12.34
C GLU A 15 -5.34 -19.33 11.86
N ARG A 16 -5.10 -19.38 10.55
CA ARG A 16 -4.07 -20.24 9.96
C ARG A 16 -2.68 -19.91 10.51
N GLU A 17 -2.29 -18.64 10.54
CA GLU A 17 -0.99 -18.22 11.07
C GLU A 17 -0.86 -18.54 12.57
N LYS A 18 -1.91 -18.31 13.36
CA LYS A 18 -1.95 -18.69 14.79
C LYS A 18 -1.73 -20.20 14.96
N ALA A 19 -2.40 -21.02 14.16
CA ALA A 19 -2.23 -22.48 14.20
C ALA A 19 -0.81 -22.91 13.81
N LEU A 20 -0.22 -22.29 12.78
CA LEU A 20 1.15 -22.57 12.34
C LEU A 20 2.19 -22.20 13.41
N ILE A 21 2.07 -21.05 14.05
CA ILE A 21 2.96 -20.63 15.15
C ILE A 21 2.85 -21.61 16.31
N ASN A 22 1.64 -22.03 16.68
CA ASN A 22 1.44 -22.97 17.78
C ASN A 22 2.02 -24.36 17.46
N ALA A 23 1.81 -24.85 16.23
CA ALA A 23 2.40 -26.10 15.76
C ALA A 23 3.93 -26.03 15.75
N ALA A 24 4.51 -24.92 15.28
CA ALA A 24 5.95 -24.71 15.29
C ALA A 24 6.52 -24.68 16.72
N GLN A 25 5.82 -24.03 17.65
CA GLN A 25 6.18 -24.00 19.06
C GLN A 25 6.14 -25.41 19.70
N ALA A 26 5.09 -26.19 19.42
CA ALA A 26 4.97 -27.56 19.90
C ALA A 26 6.08 -28.46 19.34
N MET A 27 6.35 -28.40 18.03
CA MET A 27 7.43 -29.16 17.40
C MET A 27 8.80 -28.76 17.93
N ARG A 28 9.02 -27.48 18.24
CA ARG A 28 10.28 -26.98 18.81
C ARG A 28 10.57 -27.59 20.18
N GLN A 29 9.53 -27.84 20.98
CA GLN A 29 9.67 -28.48 22.30
C GLN A 29 9.96 -29.99 22.19
N GLN A 30 9.57 -30.61 21.08
CA GLN A 30 9.69 -32.06 20.85
C GLN A 30 10.95 -32.47 20.09
N THR A 31 11.71 -31.51 19.54
CA THR A 31 12.90 -31.80 18.72
C THR A 31 14.19 -31.30 19.39
N ASN A 32 15.21 -32.17 19.38
CA ASN A 32 16.55 -31.84 19.85
C ASN A 32 17.51 -31.47 18.69
N ASN A 33 17.03 -31.47 17.45
CA ASN A 33 17.85 -31.15 16.29
C ASN A 33 17.94 -29.63 16.10
N GLU A 34 19.15 -29.08 16.24
CA GLU A 34 19.41 -27.64 16.16
C GLU A 34 19.03 -27.03 14.80
N GLN A 35 19.21 -27.76 13.70
CA GLN A 35 18.82 -27.28 12.38
C GLN A 35 17.29 -27.18 12.24
N VAL A 36 16.56 -28.11 12.86
CA VAL A 36 15.10 -28.08 12.88
C VAL A 36 14.62 -26.93 13.78
N ARG A 37 15.24 -26.74 14.95
CA ARG A 37 14.93 -25.62 15.85
C ARG A 37 15.13 -24.26 15.18
N SER A 38 16.27 -24.06 14.50
CA SER A 38 16.55 -22.82 13.76
C SER A 38 15.49 -22.53 12.67
N LYS A 39 15.05 -23.57 11.94
CA LYS A 39 13.97 -23.43 10.95
C LYS A 39 12.63 -23.06 11.61
N LEU A 40 12.28 -23.72 12.71
CA LEU A 40 11.06 -23.43 13.47
C LEU A 40 11.09 -22.02 14.08
N ASP A 41 12.23 -21.58 14.62
CA ASP A 41 12.42 -20.21 15.14
C ASP A 41 12.25 -19.15 14.04
N THR A 42 12.77 -19.44 12.83
CA THR A 42 12.54 -18.58 11.65
C THR A 42 11.05 -18.52 11.29
N GLN A 43 10.36 -19.67 11.25
CA GLN A 43 8.93 -19.74 10.97
C GLN A 43 8.09 -19.01 12.01
N MET A 44 8.43 -19.11 13.29
CA MET A 44 7.73 -18.36 14.36
C MET A 44 7.92 -16.85 14.21
N ARG A 45 9.12 -16.39 13.84
CA ARG A 45 9.38 -14.96 13.61
C ARG A 45 8.60 -14.43 12.41
N GLU A 46 8.60 -15.16 11.30
CA GLU A 46 7.79 -14.79 10.12
C GLU A 46 6.29 -14.82 10.43
N GLY A 47 5.79 -15.88 11.07
CA GLY A 47 4.38 -16.01 11.41
C GLY A 47 3.90 -14.86 12.30
N ARG A 48 4.71 -14.40 13.27
CA ARG A 48 4.39 -13.22 14.09
C ARG A 48 4.24 -11.95 13.25
N ARG A 49 5.16 -11.70 12.30
CA ARG A 49 5.07 -10.54 11.40
C ARG A 49 3.86 -10.62 10.47
N ASN A 50 3.55 -11.80 9.96
CA ASN A 50 2.36 -12.01 9.12
C ASN A 50 1.09 -11.76 9.92
N LEU A 51 1.03 -12.22 11.16
CA LEU A 51 -0.09 -12.01 12.08
C LEU A 51 -0.30 -10.53 12.36
N GLU A 52 0.76 -9.78 12.70
CA GLU A 52 0.70 -8.33 12.88
C GLU A 52 0.17 -7.62 11.64
N PHE A 53 0.65 -7.98 10.45
CA PHE A 53 0.17 -7.43 9.18
C PHE A 53 -1.31 -7.71 8.93
N PHE A 54 -1.76 -8.95 9.14
CA PHE A 54 -3.16 -9.33 8.94
C PHE A 54 -4.07 -8.66 9.97
N GLU A 55 -3.64 -8.53 11.23
CA GLU A 55 -4.41 -7.82 12.27
C GLU A 55 -4.51 -6.32 11.98
N GLU A 56 -3.44 -5.69 11.51
CA GLU A 56 -3.47 -4.28 11.07
C GLU A 56 -4.44 -4.10 9.90
N LYS A 57 -4.37 -4.98 8.88
CA LYS A 57 -5.28 -4.93 7.73
C LYS A 57 -6.73 -5.21 8.09
N LEU A 58 -7.00 -6.12 9.02
CA LEU A 58 -8.34 -6.36 9.53
C LEU A 58 -8.90 -5.10 10.20
N ARG A 59 -8.09 -4.44 11.04
CA ARG A 59 -8.47 -3.22 11.74
C ARG A 59 -8.75 -2.07 10.78
N GLU A 60 -7.89 -1.90 9.77
CA GLU A 60 -8.09 -0.90 8.70
C GLU A 60 -9.42 -1.12 7.96
N LEU A 61 -9.73 -2.37 7.60
CA LEU A 61 -10.97 -2.74 6.90
C LEU A 61 -12.21 -2.50 7.78
N GLN A 62 -12.13 -2.83 9.07
CA GLN A 62 -13.19 -2.55 10.05
C GLN A 62 -13.42 -1.05 10.24
N MET A 63 -12.36 -0.24 10.31
CA MET A 63 -12.48 1.22 10.38
C MET A 63 -13.12 1.80 9.12
N ARG A 64 -12.73 1.30 7.93
CA ARG A 64 -13.34 1.72 6.65
C ARG A 64 -14.84 1.42 6.63
N ARG A 65 -15.26 0.25 7.10
CA ARG A 65 -16.67 -0.13 7.23
C ARG A 65 -17.44 0.79 8.18
N LEU A 66 -16.86 1.11 9.35
CA LEU A 66 -17.46 2.03 10.32
C LEU A 66 -17.58 3.46 9.77
N GLY A 67 -16.57 3.92 9.02
CA GLY A 67 -16.59 5.22 8.32
C GLY A 67 -17.65 5.30 7.24
N HIS A 68 -17.76 4.30 6.36
CA HIS A 68 -18.83 4.24 5.35
C HIS A 68 -20.24 4.13 5.96
N GLY A 69 -20.36 3.57 7.17
CA GLY A 69 -21.64 3.50 7.89
C GLY A 69 -22.18 4.85 8.35
N VAL A 70 -21.31 5.82 8.68
CA VAL A 70 -21.73 7.17 9.11
C VAL A 70 -22.03 8.10 7.94
N ASP A 71 -21.30 7.98 6.82
CA ASP A 71 -21.55 8.76 5.60
C ASP A 71 -22.91 8.40 4.96
N ASN A 72 -23.31 7.12 5.03
CA ASN A 72 -24.60 6.65 4.53
C ASN A 72 -25.80 7.06 5.41
N MET A 73 -25.57 7.39 6.70
CA MET A 73 -26.64 7.86 7.61
C MET A 73 -26.82 9.39 7.56
N SER A 74 -25.88 10.14 6.99
CA SER A 74 -25.91 11.62 6.91
C SER A 74 -26.64 12.15 5.67
N LEU A 75 -26.80 11.33 4.61
CA LEU A 75 -27.46 11.74 3.35
C LEU A 75 -28.99 11.52 3.33
N GLY A 76 -29.59 11.09 4.44
CA GLY A 76 -31.03 10.82 4.55
C GLY A 76 -31.87 11.91 5.22
N ALA A 77 -31.25 12.94 5.81
CA ALA A 77 -31.98 13.98 6.55
C ALA A 77 -32.15 15.24 5.68
N SER A 78 -33.20 15.25 4.87
CA SER A 78 -33.71 16.49 4.26
C SER A 78 -34.24 17.42 5.35
N PRO A 79 -33.79 18.69 5.45
CA PRO A 79 -34.57 19.70 6.15
C PRO A 79 -35.57 20.28 5.15
N MET A 80 -36.78 19.75 5.17
CA MET A 80 -37.92 20.43 4.54
C MET A 80 -38.29 21.68 5.34
N SER A 81 -38.37 22.80 4.62
CA SER A 81 -39.44 23.81 4.68
C SER A 81 -39.89 24.39 6.03
N GLY A 82 -39.68 25.70 6.19
CA GLY A 82 -40.81 26.62 6.27
C GLY A 82 -41.24 27.18 7.64
N SER A 83 -40.96 28.48 7.84
CA SER A 83 -41.89 29.56 8.25
C SER A 83 -42.67 29.48 9.59
N HIS A 84 -42.32 30.34 10.56
CA HIS A 84 -43.20 31.23 11.37
C HIS A 84 -42.34 32.03 12.37
N ARG A 85 -42.14 33.35 12.27
CA ARG A 85 -42.98 34.53 12.65
C ARG A 85 -43.09 34.86 14.15
N GLN A 86 -42.61 36.08 14.48
CA GLN A 86 -43.19 37.11 15.38
C GLN A 86 -43.02 36.90 16.92
N SER A 87 -42.11 37.58 17.64
CA SER A 87 -42.05 38.99 18.16
C SER A 87 -42.59 39.16 19.59
N VAL A 88 -41.89 40.00 20.38
CA VAL A 88 -42.14 40.56 21.75
C VAL A 88 -41.89 39.55 22.89
N ASP A 89 -41.17 39.81 24.00
CA ASP A 89 -40.92 40.95 24.90
C ASP A 89 -39.58 40.65 25.64
N ASP A 90 -38.61 41.57 25.81
CA ASP A 90 -38.44 42.57 26.88
C ASP A 90 -37.40 42.13 27.96
N PHE A 91 -36.66 43.13 28.46
CA PHE A 91 -35.81 43.18 29.66
C PHE A 91 -34.29 42.81 29.67
N GLU A 92 -33.50 43.89 29.75
CA GLU A 92 -32.22 44.13 30.46
C GLU A 92 -31.00 43.21 30.33
N GLY A 93 -29.86 43.83 29.95
CA GLY A 93 -28.59 43.56 30.63
C GLY A 93 -27.38 43.24 29.77
N HIS A 94 -26.54 44.27 29.58
CA HIS A 94 -25.07 44.20 29.55
C HIS A 94 -24.33 43.59 28.32
N GLY A 95 -23.66 44.49 27.58
CA GLY A 95 -22.20 44.39 27.42
C GLY A 95 -21.66 43.93 26.07
N ALA A 96 -21.56 44.85 25.10
CA ALA A 96 -20.50 44.79 24.09
C ALA A 96 -19.22 45.44 24.65
N PRO A 97 -18.04 45.00 24.21
CA PRO A 97 -17.15 46.02 23.66
C PRO A 97 -16.49 45.60 22.34
N THR A 98 -16.53 46.56 21.43
CA THR A 98 -15.74 46.71 20.20
C THR A 98 -14.22 46.79 20.48
N PRO A 99 -13.35 46.37 19.54
CA PRO A 99 -11.90 46.48 19.70
C PRO A 99 -11.39 47.94 19.55
N PRO A 100 -10.33 48.35 20.28
CA PRO A 100 -9.76 49.70 20.22
C PRO A 100 -8.74 49.90 19.07
N PRO A 101 -8.51 51.15 18.63
CA PRO A 101 -7.71 51.52 17.45
C PRO A 101 -6.20 51.65 17.71
N LYS A 102 -5.46 51.71 16.60
CA LYS A 102 -4.00 51.61 16.44
C LYS A 102 -3.36 53.00 16.28
N GLU A 103 -2.40 53.38 17.16
CA GLU A 103 -1.26 54.31 16.96
C GLU A 103 -0.29 54.10 18.15
N GLY A 104 1.03 54.21 18.13
CA GLY A 104 2.07 54.58 17.19
C GLY A 104 3.38 54.75 18.00
N GLY A 105 4.56 54.59 17.38
CA GLY A 105 5.81 55.15 17.94
C GLY A 105 7.08 54.30 17.94
N ARG A 106 7.99 54.61 16.98
CA ARG A 106 9.45 54.91 17.12
C ARG A 106 10.29 53.95 17.97
N GLY A 107 11.43 53.38 17.56
CA GLY A 107 12.33 53.53 16.41
C GLY A 107 13.74 53.07 16.86
N HIS A 108 14.63 52.63 15.98
CA HIS A 108 16.08 52.93 16.02
C HIS A 108 16.79 52.42 14.76
N SER A 109 17.81 53.17 14.33
CA SER A 109 18.47 53.12 13.04
C SER A 109 19.70 52.21 12.97
N SER A 110 20.06 51.89 11.73
CA SER A 110 21.42 51.76 11.16
C SER A 110 21.77 50.37 10.61
N HIS A 111 21.78 50.24 9.28
CA HIS A 111 23.02 50.00 8.54
C HIS A 111 22.80 50.20 7.04
N GLN A 112 23.86 50.65 6.38
CA GLN A 112 23.92 51.24 5.04
C GLN A 112 24.37 50.17 4.03
N SER A 113 23.73 50.07 2.86
CA SER A 113 24.39 49.62 1.63
C SER A 113 23.57 49.95 0.38
N GLN A 114 24.24 50.49 -0.62
CA GLN A 114 23.77 50.96 -1.92
C GLN A 114 23.31 49.83 -2.84
N GLY A 115 22.31 50.10 -3.67
CA GLY A 115 21.94 49.24 -4.80
C GLY A 115 20.68 49.73 -5.52
N SER A 116 20.89 50.51 -6.58
CA SER A 116 19.91 51.09 -7.49
C SER A 116 19.10 50.06 -8.31
N GLY A 117 17.77 50.19 -8.36
CA GLY A 117 16.89 49.48 -9.29
C GLY A 117 15.47 50.09 -9.33
N PRO A 118 14.88 50.39 -10.52
CA PRO A 118 13.68 51.23 -10.62
C PRO A 118 12.35 50.44 -10.68
N LEU A 119 11.32 51.06 -10.07
CA LEU A 119 9.88 51.03 -10.38
C LEU A 119 9.10 49.69 -10.32
N MET A 120 8.13 49.64 -9.38
CA MET A 120 6.92 48.81 -9.45
C MET A 120 5.88 49.46 -10.39
N PRO A 121 4.89 48.67 -10.87
CA PRO A 121 3.52 49.08 -10.56
C PRO A 121 2.62 47.94 -10.05
N ALA A 122 1.61 48.39 -9.29
CA ALA A 122 0.68 47.64 -8.47
C ALA A 122 -0.10 46.52 -9.17
N SER A 123 -0.04 45.31 -8.60
CA SER A 123 -1.00 44.23 -8.81
C SER A 123 -2.05 44.26 -7.68
N GLY A 124 -3.31 44.41 -8.07
CA GLY A 124 -4.46 44.64 -7.19
C GLY A 124 -4.82 43.48 -6.24
N PRO A 125 -5.82 43.71 -5.37
CA PRO A 125 -6.18 42.82 -4.27
C PRO A 125 -7.16 41.74 -4.75
N TYR A 126 -6.79 40.46 -4.61
CA TYR A 126 -7.77 39.38 -4.61
C TYR A 126 -7.88 38.77 -3.19
N PRO A 127 -9.10 38.57 -2.68
CA PRO A 127 -9.38 38.22 -1.29
C PRO A 127 -9.14 36.73 -1.01
N GLY A 128 -8.93 36.42 0.27
CA GLY A 128 -8.61 35.10 0.77
C GLY A 128 -9.57 34.00 0.32
N GLY A 129 -8.99 32.92 -0.20
CA GLY A 129 -9.66 31.63 -0.26
C GLY A 129 -9.70 30.96 1.12
N PRO A 130 -10.68 30.09 1.38
CA PRO A 130 -10.90 29.47 2.69
C PRO A 130 -9.74 28.55 3.09
N PRO A 131 -9.37 28.47 4.39
CA PRO A 131 -8.31 27.60 4.88
C PRO A 131 -8.87 26.18 5.08
N ASP A 132 -9.15 25.45 3.99
CA ASP A 132 -9.50 24.02 4.12
C ASP A 132 -9.17 23.19 2.87
N SER A 133 -8.06 23.53 2.21
CA SER A 133 -7.44 22.61 1.27
C SER A 133 -6.82 21.46 2.05
N ALA A 134 -7.62 20.41 2.28
CA ALA A 134 -7.14 19.11 2.72
C ALA A 134 -5.94 18.72 1.85
N VAL A 135 -4.74 18.84 2.42
CA VAL A 135 -3.50 18.40 1.78
C VAL A 135 -3.72 16.94 1.42
N PRO A 136 -3.71 16.56 0.11
CA PRO A 136 -3.82 15.15 -0.25
C PRO A 136 -2.70 14.45 0.50
N ARG A 137 -3.04 13.51 1.40
CA ARG A 137 -2.03 12.76 2.15
C ARG A 137 -1.04 12.23 1.12
N ALA A 138 0.20 12.70 1.18
CA ALA A 138 1.23 12.30 0.24
C ALA A 138 1.25 10.78 0.23
N ARG A 139 0.93 10.19 -0.94
CA ARG A 139 0.89 8.74 -1.10
C ARG A 139 2.24 8.19 -0.62
N PRO A 140 2.29 7.14 0.21
CA PRO A 140 3.55 6.60 0.68
C PRO A 140 4.44 6.19 -0.51
N ASN A 141 5.48 6.98 -0.79
CA ASN A 141 6.43 6.71 -1.85
C ASN A 141 7.50 5.75 -1.30
N TYR A 142 7.32 4.46 -1.52
CA TYR A 142 8.30 3.44 -1.12
C TYR A 142 9.44 3.36 -2.14
N THR A 143 10.70 3.38 -1.68
CA THR A 143 11.82 3.14 -2.58
C THR A 143 11.96 1.63 -2.89
N ARG A 144 12.43 1.28 -4.09
CA ARG A 144 12.66 -0.13 -4.47
C ARG A 144 13.60 -0.85 -3.49
N LEU A 145 14.57 -0.13 -2.93
CA LEU A 145 15.49 -0.67 -1.93
C LEU A 145 14.77 -0.97 -0.61
N ASP A 146 13.87 -0.11 -0.17
CA ASP A 146 13.11 -0.32 1.06
C ASP A 146 12.19 -1.53 0.95
N LEU A 147 11.61 -1.79 -0.22
CA LEU A 147 10.79 -2.98 -0.45
C LEU A 147 11.59 -4.28 -0.59
N ILE A 148 12.90 -4.20 -0.85
CA ILE A 148 13.78 -5.38 -0.98
C ILE A 148 14.37 -5.81 0.38
N LYS A 149 14.58 -4.88 1.32
CA LYS A 149 15.13 -5.17 2.65
C LYS A 149 14.32 -6.25 3.39
N PHE A 150 15.00 -7.10 4.15
CA PHE A 150 14.34 -8.22 4.84
C PHE A 150 13.34 -7.77 5.91
N ASP A 151 13.56 -6.61 6.53
CA ASP A 151 12.77 -6.11 7.67
C ASP A 151 11.89 -4.89 7.33
N THR A 152 11.35 -4.81 6.12
CA THR A 152 10.47 -3.70 5.73
C THR A 152 9.16 -3.72 6.54
N PRO A 153 8.75 -2.61 7.17
CA PRO A 153 7.46 -2.53 7.87
C PRO A 153 6.26 -2.51 6.89
N HIS A 154 6.52 -2.28 5.59
CA HIS A 154 5.51 -2.19 4.53
C HIS A 154 5.32 -3.54 3.83
N LEU A 155 4.76 -4.51 4.56
CA LEU A 155 4.59 -5.86 4.04
C LEU A 155 3.66 -5.90 2.82
N GLY A 156 2.57 -5.13 2.80
CA GLY A 156 1.62 -5.04 1.68
C GLY A 156 2.28 -4.70 0.33
N PRO A 157 2.88 -3.51 0.18
CA PRO A 157 3.59 -3.11 -1.05
C PRO A 157 4.74 -4.06 -1.43
N ARG A 158 5.43 -4.64 -0.44
CA ARG A 158 6.47 -5.65 -0.66
C ARG A 158 5.89 -6.93 -1.26
N ILE A 159 4.76 -7.44 -0.75
CA ILE A 159 4.09 -8.64 -1.29
C ILE A 159 3.75 -8.42 -2.75
N GLN A 160 3.16 -7.28 -3.10
CA GLN A 160 2.79 -6.97 -4.48
C GLN A 160 4.00 -6.87 -5.42
N LEU A 161 5.08 -6.23 -4.95
CA LEU A 161 6.36 -6.22 -5.68
C LEU A 161 6.92 -7.64 -5.86
N MET A 162 6.88 -8.47 -4.82
CA MET A 162 7.37 -9.84 -4.92
C MET A 162 6.53 -10.70 -5.86
N LEU A 163 5.21 -10.57 -5.82
CA LEU A 163 4.30 -11.25 -6.76
C LEU A 163 4.64 -10.94 -8.21
N SER A 164 4.71 -9.65 -8.56
CA SER A 164 5.06 -9.22 -9.92
C SER A 164 6.45 -9.72 -10.35
N GLN A 165 7.44 -9.66 -9.46
CA GLN A 165 8.79 -10.17 -9.75
C GLN A 165 8.81 -11.69 -9.97
N ILE A 166 8.13 -12.46 -9.13
CA ILE A 166 8.10 -13.92 -9.23
C ILE A 166 7.33 -14.35 -10.49
N GLN A 167 6.18 -13.71 -10.78
CA GLN A 167 5.41 -13.94 -12.01
C GLN A 167 6.25 -13.66 -13.26
N PHE A 168 6.96 -12.54 -13.30
CA PHE A 168 7.86 -12.21 -14.41
C PHE A 168 8.97 -13.26 -14.57
N LYS A 169 9.65 -13.62 -13.47
CA LYS A 169 10.69 -14.66 -13.48
C LYS A 169 10.14 -16.02 -13.93
N LEU A 170 8.96 -16.40 -13.47
CA LEU A 170 8.30 -17.65 -13.86
C LEU A 170 8.02 -17.68 -15.37
N ASN A 171 7.47 -16.60 -15.92
CA ASN A 171 7.19 -16.51 -17.36
C ASN A 171 8.48 -16.61 -18.19
N VAL A 172 9.52 -15.86 -17.81
CA VAL A 172 10.83 -15.94 -18.47
C VAL A 172 11.41 -17.34 -18.41
N GLU A 173 11.36 -17.99 -17.24
CA GLU A 173 11.88 -19.35 -17.06
C GLU A 173 11.05 -20.40 -17.85
N GLU A 174 9.73 -20.25 -17.94
CA GLU A 174 8.88 -21.12 -18.77
C GLU A 174 9.20 -20.96 -20.28
N GLN A 175 9.47 -19.74 -20.75
CA GLN A 175 9.94 -19.51 -22.12
C GLN A 175 11.34 -20.10 -22.34
N TYR A 176 12.23 -19.96 -21.36
CA TYR A 176 13.57 -20.54 -21.40
C TYR A 176 13.53 -22.07 -21.49
N LEU A 177 12.67 -22.73 -20.69
CA LEU A 177 12.44 -24.16 -20.77
C LEU A 177 11.96 -24.59 -22.16
N LYS A 178 10.98 -23.89 -22.75
CA LYS A 178 10.52 -24.16 -24.13
C LYS A 178 11.65 -24.06 -25.15
N GLY A 179 12.56 -23.09 -24.98
CA GLY A 179 13.76 -22.95 -25.80
C GLY A 179 14.69 -24.15 -25.67
N ILE A 180 15.00 -24.57 -24.45
CA ILE A 180 15.84 -25.76 -24.18
C ILE A 180 15.21 -27.02 -24.79
N GLU A 181 13.89 -27.19 -24.69
CA GLU A 181 13.21 -28.36 -25.25
C GLU A 181 13.37 -28.46 -26.78
N LYS A 182 13.34 -27.32 -27.48
CA LYS A 182 13.66 -27.26 -28.92
C LYS A 182 15.13 -27.58 -29.19
N MET A 183 16.06 -27.09 -28.38
CA MET A 183 17.49 -27.41 -28.52
C MET A 183 17.76 -28.91 -28.35
N VAL A 184 17.14 -29.55 -27.36
CA VAL A 184 17.24 -31.00 -27.16
C VAL A 184 16.72 -31.77 -28.38
N GLN A 185 15.62 -31.32 -29.00
CA GLN A 185 15.06 -31.91 -30.21
C GLN A 185 15.99 -31.74 -31.42
N LEU A 186 16.59 -30.56 -31.60
CA LEU A 186 17.54 -30.30 -32.68
C LEU A 186 18.78 -31.21 -32.57
N TYR A 187 19.40 -31.27 -31.39
CA TYR A 187 20.54 -32.18 -31.16
C TYR A 187 20.18 -33.66 -31.30
N GLN A 188 18.92 -34.02 -31.04
CA GLN A 188 18.42 -35.36 -31.29
C GLN A 188 18.32 -35.68 -32.79
N MET A 189 17.96 -34.71 -33.63
CA MET A 189 17.91 -34.87 -35.09
C MET A 189 19.30 -34.89 -35.71
N GLU A 190 20.23 -34.08 -35.20
CA GLU A 190 21.63 -34.01 -35.66
C GLU A 190 22.49 -35.20 -35.18
N GLY A 191 22.06 -35.89 -34.13
CA GLY A 191 22.77 -37.05 -33.57
C GLY A 191 23.91 -36.70 -32.60
N ASP A 192 24.07 -35.42 -32.22
CA ASP A 192 25.06 -34.99 -31.23
C ASP A 192 24.63 -35.38 -29.80
N LYS A 193 25.18 -36.51 -29.34
CA LYS A 193 24.91 -37.06 -28.01
C LYS A 193 25.41 -36.16 -26.88
N LYS A 194 26.52 -35.44 -27.05
CA LYS A 194 27.12 -34.63 -25.98
C LYS A 194 26.27 -33.38 -25.75
N SER A 195 25.95 -32.65 -26.81
CA SER A 195 25.12 -31.44 -26.73
C SER A 195 23.70 -31.75 -26.27
N LYS A 196 23.14 -32.90 -26.69
CA LYS A 196 21.85 -33.39 -26.17
C LYS A 196 21.86 -33.58 -24.66
N LEU A 197 22.90 -34.21 -24.10
CA LEU A 197 23.01 -34.44 -22.66
C LEU A 197 23.12 -33.13 -21.87
N ASP A 198 23.93 -32.18 -22.34
CA ASP A 198 24.05 -30.85 -21.71
C ASP A 198 22.71 -30.09 -21.72
N ALA A 199 22.01 -30.07 -22.86
CA ALA A 199 20.70 -29.45 -22.96
C ALA A 199 19.65 -30.17 -22.09
N ALA A 200 19.72 -31.50 -21.95
CA ALA A 200 18.86 -32.26 -21.07
C ALA A 200 19.12 -31.95 -19.58
N ALA A 201 20.38 -31.74 -19.18
CA ALA A 201 20.71 -31.31 -17.82
C ALA A 201 20.11 -29.94 -17.50
N LYS A 202 20.29 -28.96 -18.39
CA LYS A 202 19.68 -27.62 -18.28
C LYS A 202 18.16 -27.68 -18.21
N ARG A 203 17.53 -28.62 -18.93
CA ARG A 203 16.07 -28.86 -18.86
C ARG A 203 15.63 -29.26 -17.46
N VAL A 204 16.37 -30.15 -16.79
CA VAL A 204 16.05 -30.60 -15.43
C VAL A 204 16.19 -29.45 -14.42
N GLU A 205 17.28 -28.69 -14.50
CA GLU A 205 17.50 -27.53 -13.64
C GLU A 205 16.40 -26.46 -13.83
N SER A 206 16.06 -26.14 -15.08
CA SER A 206 15.00 -25.17 -15.39
C SER A 206 13.63 -25.63 -14.85
N LYS A 207 13.31 -26.93 -14.94
CA LYS A 207 12.10 -27.50 -14.32
C LYS A 207 12.10 -27.34 -12.80
N GLN A 208 13.23 -27.57 -12.14
CA GLN A 208 13.35 -27.37 -10.69
C GLN A 208 13.13 -25.89 -10.31
N LYS A 209 13.73 -24.96 -11.07
CA LYS A 209 13.50 -23.51 -10.88
C LYS A 209 12.03 -23.14 -11.01
N ILE A 210 11.34 -23.65 -12.03
CA ILE A 210 9.90 -23.43 -12.22
C ILE A 210 9.09 -23.91 -11.03
N VAL A 211 9.41 -25.09 -10.46
CA VAL A 211 8.72 -25.60 -9.27
C VAL A 211 8.91 -24.67 -8.07
N LEU A 212 10.14 -24.21 -7.83
CA LEU A 212 10.44 -23.27 -6.75
C LEU A 212 9.75 -21.91 -6.96
N LEU A 213 9.72 -21.39 -8.19
CA LEU A 213 9.04 -20.14 -8.52
C LEU A 213 7.52 -20.27 -8.33
N LYS A 214 6.91 -21.39 -8.76
CA LYS A 214 5.48 -21.66 -8.53
C LYS A 214 5.16 -21.78 -7.04
N GLN A 215 6.02 -22.43 -6.27
CA GLN A 215 5.84 -22.53 -4.82
C GLN A 215 5.95 -21.15 -4.16
N ALA A 216 6.93 -20.34 -4.55
CA ALA A 216 7.10 -18.98 -4.01
C ALA A 216 5.90 -18.09 -4.38
N LEU A 217 5.45 -18.14 -5.63
CA LEU A 217 4.27 -17.41 -6.12
C LEU A 217 3.05 -17.72 -5.26
N LYS A 218 2.76 -19.01 -5.06
CA LYS A 218 1.64 -19.44 -4.20
C LYS A 218 1.75 -18.90 -2.77
N ARG A 219 2.94 -18.93 -2.16
CA ARG A 219 3.13 -18.38 -0.80
C ARG A 219 2.86 -16.88 -0.73
N TYR A 220 3.32 -16.11 -1.71
CA TYR A 220 3.07 -14.66 -1.74
C TYR A 220 1.61 -14.32 -2.10
N GLU A 221 0.92 -15.16 -2.88
CA GLU A 221 -0.52 -15.01 -3.15
C GLU A 221 -1.35 -15.27 -1.89
N GLU A 222 -0.98 -16.30 -1.11
CA GLU A 222 -1.62 -16.59 0.18
C GLU A 222 -1.44 -15.45 1.20
N LEU A 223 -0.33 -14.71 1.11
CA LEU A 223 -0.07 -13.54 1.95
C LEU A 223 -0.72 -12.25 1.41
N HIS A 224 -1.08 -12.21 0.12
CA HIS A 224 -1.70 -11.06 -0.51
C HIS A 224 -3.12 -10.81 0.01
N ILE A 225 -3.46 -9.53 0.17
CA ILE A 225 -4.81 -9.08 0.45
C ILE A 225 -5.11 -7.96 -0.54
N ASP A 226 -6.07 -8.19 -1.43
CA ASP A 226 -6.62 -7.19 -2.34
C ASP A 226 -7.46 -6.17 -1.55
N ILE A 227 -6.81 -5.39 -0.69
CA ILE A 227 -7.38 -4.14 -0.22
C ILE A 227 -6.94 -3.12 -1.25
N ASP A 228 -7.71 -3.04 -2.34
CA ASP A 228 -7.73 -1.84 -3.15
C ASP A 228 -7.98 -0.69 -2.17
N VAL A 229 -6.91 0.05 -1.90
CA VAL A 229 -7.00 1.40 -1.39
C VAL A 229 -7.60 2.15 -2.57
N ASP A 230 -8.92 2.17 -2.61
CA ASP A 230 -9.75 2.84 -3.60
C ASP A 230 -9.41 4.34 -3.55
N GLY A 231 -8.38 4.71 -4.29
CA GLY A 231 -8.21 6.05 -4.83
C GLY A 231 -8.91 6.03 -6.18
N PRO A 232 -9.98 6.81 -6.37
CA PRO A 232 -10.74 6.79 -7.61
C PRO A 232 -9.95 7.49 -8.73
N ASP A 233 -9.02 6.79 -9.38
CA ASP A 233 -8.54 7.15 -10.73
C ASP A 233 -7.87 6.02 -11.53
N ALA A 234 -8.18 4.74 -11.29
CA ALA A 234 -7.74 3.66 -12.19
C ALA A 234 -8.59 3.56 -13.49
N SER A 235 -9.01 4.70 -14.04
CA SER A 235 -9.69 4.79 -15.33
C SER A 235 -9.20 6.03 -16.05
N THR A 236 -8.08 5.91 -16.77
CA THR A 236 -7.91 6.37 -18.18
C THR A 236 -6.45 6.07 -18.59
N CYS A 237 -6.23 4.88 -19.14
CA CYS A 237 -5.15 4.66 -20.10
C CYS A 237 -5.79 4.01 -21.33
N GLN A 238 -6.53 4.83 -22.08
CA GLN A 238 -6.86 4.50 -23.47
C GLN A 238 -5.58 4.62 -24.30
N PRO A 239 -5.25 3.64 -25.16
CA PRO A 239 -4.13 3.79 -26.06
C PRO A 239 -4.51 4.85 -27.10
N LEU A 240 -3.72 5.91 -27.18
CA LEU A 240 -3.79 6.88 -28.25
C LEU A 240 -3.55 6.13 -29.57
N GLY A 241 -4.59 6.06 -30.40
CA GLY A 241 -4.46 5.70 -31.81
C GLY A 241 -3.55 6.72 -32.48
N ASN A 242 -2.53 6.23 -33.18
CA ASN A 242 -1.68 7.05 -34.01
C ASN A 242 -2.22 7.10 -35.45
N PRO A 243 -1.90 8.18 -36.20
CA PRO A 243 -2.60 8.62 -37.41
C PRO A 243 -2.41 7.71 -38.63
#